data_AF-A0A6J4MCL4-F1
#
_entry.id   AF-A0A6J4MCL4-F1
#
_cell.length_a   1.000
_cell.length_b   1.000
_cell.length_c   1.000
_cell.angle_alpha   90.00
_cell.angle_beta   90.00
_cell.angle_gamma   90.00
#
_symmetry.space_group_name_H-M   'P 1'
#
loop_
_entity.id
_entity.type
_entity.pdbx_description
1 polymer ?
#
loop_
_entity_poly.entity_id
_entity_poly.type
_entity_poly.pdbx_seq_one_letter_code
_entity_poly.pdbx_strand_id
1 'polypeptide(L)'
;MISDVKKMKPKFLVVEIAATSMLLMPLLAQAQTITGRVVSVGDGDTIRVAASGKTLTVRASCVDAPETLQKPFGPAATRRLKQLLPVGQAVTLKVVDTDRYGRSVAKIYKGNLSINLALVQEGQAVVYRQYLAGCPELRDRLLKAEASAKVRKLGFWNQTNPVLPADFRRGKRSSSSSATPASSSQSRPGADRDYDCKDFRTQAEAQKVLKSRPGDPYKLDSDGDGQGCESLP
;
A
#
# COMPACT_ATOMS: atom_id res chain seq x y z
N MET A 1 14.15 -40.50 95.72
CA MET A 1 13.59 -39.43 94.88
C MET A 1 14.37 -39.42 93.57
N ILE A 2 13.88 -40.08 92.54
CA ILE A 2 14.46 -40.08 91.18
C ILE A 2 13.34 -39.58 90.28
N SER A 3 13.51 -38.37 89.73
CA SER A 3 12.50 -37.69 88.93
C SER A 3 12.60 -38.12 87.46
N ASP A 4 11.50 -38.68 86.96
CA ASP A 4 11.24 -39.01 85.56
C ASP A 4 11.30 -37.77 84.65
N VAL A 5 12.19 -37.79 83.66
CA VAL A 5 12.23 -36.79 82.57
C VAL A 5 11.39 -37.32 81.40
N LYS A 6 10.16 -36.81 81.28
CA LYS A 6 9.25 -37.09 80.16
C LYS A 6 9.77 -36.42 78.87
N LYS A 7 10.15 -37.23 77.87
CA LYS A 7 10.51 -36.79 76.51
C LYS A 7 9.30 -36.18 75.79
N MET A 8 9.44 -34.92 75.39
CA MET A 8 8.47 -34.17 74.58
C MET A 8 8.74 -34.43 73.09
N LYS A 9 7.77 -34.96 72.35
CA LYS A 9 7.86 -35.19 70.90
C LYS A 9 7.45 -33.91 70.14
N PRO A 10 8.15 -33.51 69.07
CA PRO A 10 7.78 -32.34 68.28
C PRO A 10 6.55 -32.66 67.42
N LYS A 11 5.53 -31.80 67.50
CA LYS A 11 4.36 -31.83 66.61
C LYS A 11 4.75 -31.11 65.32
N PHE A 12 4.95 -31.86 64.23
CA PHE A 12 5.09 -31.28 62.91
C PHE A 12 3.73 -30.79 62.43
N LEU A 13 3.60 -29.46 62.32
CA LEU A 13 2.45 -28.79 61.73
C LEU A 13 2.58 -28.88 60.20
N VAL A 14 1.75 -29.70 59.56
CA VAL A 14 1.66 -29.75 58.09
C VAL A 14 0.74 -28.60 57.67
N VAL A 15 1.31 -27.57 57.05
CA VAL A 15 0.56 -26.45 56.45
C VAL A 15 0.25 -26.81 55.00
N GLU A 16 -0.99 -27.19 54.71
CA GLU A 16 -1.46 -27.36 53.33
C GLU A 16 -1.61 -25.99 52.67
N ILE A 17 -0.69 -25.65 51.77
CA ILE A 17 -0.80 -24.47 50.91
C ILE A 17 -1.76 -24.85 49.77
N ALA A 18 -3.03 -24.46 49.88
CA ALA A 18 -3.98 -24.55 48.78
C ALA A 18 -3.49 -23.63 47.63
N ALA A 19 -2.87 -24.23 46.61
CA ALA A 19 -2.45 -23.55 45.40
C ALA A 19 -3.70 -23.10 44.62
N THR A 20 -4.15 -21.88 44.87
CA THR A 20 -5.20 -21.23 44.08
C THR A 20 -4.64 -20.90 42.71
N SER A 21 -4.90 -21.79 41.74
CA SER A 21 -4.58 -21.58 40.34
C SER A 21 -5.38 -20.37 39.84
N MET A 22 -4.71 -19.21 39.77
CA MET A 22 -5.27 -17.98 39.21
C MET A 22 -5.38 -18.16 37.70
N LEU A 23 -6.53 -18.68 37.26
CA LEU A 23 -6.86 -18.87 35.84
C LEU A 23 -6.80 -17.49 35.16
N LEU A 24 -5.73 -17.25 34.41
CA LEU A 24 -5.53 -16.01 33.66
C LEU A 24 -6.50 -16.02 32.47
N MET A 25 -7.75 -15.56 32.71
CA MET A 25 -8.73 -15.41 31.62
C MET A 25 -8.19 -14.39 30.62
N PRO A 26 -7.99 -14.78 29.34
CA PRO A 26 -7.51 -13.84 28.33
C PRO A 26 -8.57 -12.76 28.10
N LEU A 27 -8.19 -11.50 28.30
CA LEU A 27 -9.04 -10.35 27.98
C LEU A 27 -9.21 -10.30 26.45
N LEU A 28 -10.34 -10.79 25.97
CA LEU A 28 -10.74 -10.65 24.57
C LEU A 28 -10.94 -9.15 24.28
N ALA A 29 -9.94 -8.53 23.66
CA ALA A 29 -10.05 -7.18 23.14
C ALA A 29 -11.15 -7.14 22.07
N GLN A 30 -12.35 -6.69 22.45
CA GLN A 30 -13.44 -6.51 21.50
C GLN A 30 -13.15 -5.29 20.62
N ALA A 31 -13.24 -5.46 19.31
CA ALA A 31 -13.13 -4.36 18.36
C ALA A 31 -14.23 -3.31 18.64
N GLN A 32 -13.83 -2.10 19.03
CA GLN A 32 -14.77 -1.04 19.35
C GLN A 32 -15.56 -0.65 18.10
N THR A 33 -16.89 -0.73 18.18
CA THR A 33 -17.77 -0.31 17.08
C THR A 33 -18.27 1.10 17.34
N ILE A 34 -18.05 2.00 16.38
CA ILE A 34 -18.44 3.41 16.45
C ILE A 34 -19.32 3.73 15.25
N THR A 35 -20.46 4.35 15.48
CA THR A 35 -21.33 4.89 14.42
C THR A 35 -21.17 6.40 14.32
N GLY A 36 -21.19 6.94 13.11
CA GLY A 36 -21.07 8.38 12.90
C GLY A 36 -21.41 8.81 11.49
N ARG A 37 -21.13 10.09 11.19
CA ARG A 37 -21.34 10.68 9.86
C ARG A 37 -20.04 11.23 9.29
N VAL A 38 -19.82 11.01 8.00
CA VAL A 38 -18.65 11.53 7.29
C VAL A 38 -18.69 13.06 7.26
N VAL A 39 -17.62 13.70 7.71
CA VAL A 39 -17.42 15.16 7.68
C VAL A 39 -16.59 15.54 6.46
N SER A 40 -15.53 14.79 6.18
CA SER A 40 -14.69 15.01 5.01
C SER A 40 -13.92 13.74 4.62
N VAL A 41 -13.42 13.72 3.39
CA VAL A 41 -12.47 12.70 2.90
C VAL A 41 -11.14 13.40 2.68
N GLY A 42 -10.09 12.91 3.34
CA GLY A 42 -8.74 13.47 3.26
C GLY A 42 -8.02 13.01 1.99
N ASP A 43 -7.86 11.70 1.86
CA ASP A 43 -7.14 11.04 0.75
C ASP A 43 -7.84 9.72 0.36
N GLY A 44 -7.11 8.81 -0.30
CA GLY A 44 -7.66 7.57 -0.85
C GLY A 44 -8.06 6.50 0.16
N ASP A 45 -7.68 6.64 1.44
CA ASP A 45 -8.05 5.70 2.51
C ASP A 45 -8.36 6.35 3.87
N THR A 46 -8.31 7.68 3.96
CA THR A 46 -8.57 8.43 5.20
C THR A 46 -9.84 9.29 5.12
N ILE A 47 -10.71 9.16 6.12
CA ILE A 47 -11.93 9.97 6.30
C ILE A 47 -11.93 10.65 7.67
N ARG A 48 -12.71 11.74 7.80
CA ARG A 48 -13.06 12.35 9.09
C ARG A 48 -14.53 12.07 9.38
N VAL A 49 -14.84 11.65 10.60
CA VAL A 49 -16.19 11.22 11.01
C VAL A 49 -16.59 11.92 12.29
N ALA A 50 -17.77 12.55 12.29
CA ALA A 50 -18.41 13.06 13.49
C ALA A 50 -19.08 11.89 14.24
N ALA A 51 -18.64 11.63 15.46
CA ALA A 51 -19.16 10.58 16.34
C ALA A 51 -19.00 11.00 17.81
N SER A 52 -20.01 10.73 18.63
CA SER A 52 -19.98 11.00 20.09
C SER A 52 -19.51 12.41 20.45
N GLY A 53 -20.02 13.44 19.75
CA GLY A 53 -19.68 14.84 20.02
C GLY A 53 -18.29 15.30 19.58
N LYS A 54 -17.49 14.44 18.94
CA LYS A 54 -16.15 14.77 18.44
C LYS A 54 -15.96 14.37 16.98
N THR A 55 -14.91 14.91 16.35
CA THR A 55 -14.48 14.48 15.01
C THR A 55 -13.29 13.54 15.11
N LEU A 56 -13.46 12.32 14.62
CA LEU A 56 -12.42 11.29 14.53
C LEU A 56 -11.77 11.32 13.15
N THR A 57 -10.44 11.20 13.08
CA THR A 57 -9.73 10.88 11.84
C THR A 57 -9.55 9.37 11.75
N VAL A 58 -10.00 8.77 10.66
CA VAL A 58 -10.13 7.33 10.50
C VAL A 58 -9.40 6.89 9.24
N ARG A 59 -8.46 5.95 9.38
CA ARG A 59 -7.78 5.29 8.25
C ARG A 59 -8.39 3.91 8.02
N ALA A 60 -8.62 3.55 6.76
CA ALA A 60 -9.09 2.22 6.40
C ALA A 60 -8.05 1.15 6.78
N SER A 61 -8.45 0.16 7.57
CA SER A 61 -7.60 -0.97 7.96
C SER A 61 -7.28 -1.92 6.80
N CYS A 62 -6.11 -2.55 6.86
CA CYS A 62 -5.68 -3.67 6.00
C CYS A 62 -5.58 -3.39 4.49
N VAL A 63 -5.80 -2.14 4.09
CA VAL A 63 -5.66 -1.63 2.74
C VAL A 63 -4.77 -0.40 2.77
N ASP A 64 -4.23 -0.04 1.61
CA ASP A 64 -3.32 1.08 1.44
C ASP A 64 -3.64 1.74 0.11
N ALA A 65 -4.11 2.98 0.14
CA ALA A 65 -4.36 3.72 -1.10
C ALA A 65 -3.07 4.32 -1.65
N PRO A 66 -2.94 4.50 -2.98
CA PRO A 66 -1.88 5.30 -3.56
C PRO A 66 -1.89 6.71 -2.96
N GLU A 67 -0.71 7.22 -2.62
CA GLU A 67 -0.57 8.57 -2.07
C GLU A 67 -1.12 9.60 -3.04
N THR A 68 -1.64 10.73 -2.56
CA THR A 68 -2.15 11.82 -3.41
C THR A 68 -1.12 12.29 -4.46
N LEU A 69 0.19 12.14 -4.15
CA LEU A 69 1.29 12.46 -5.06
C LEU A 69 1.61 11.36 -6.09
N GLN A 70 1.15 10.12 -5.90
CA GLN A 70 1.24 9.04 -6.89
C GLN A 70 0.19 9.21 -7.98
N LYS A 71 0.46 10.13 -8.91
CA LYS A 71 -0.44 10.41 -10.03
C LYS A 71 -0.38 9.28 -11.08
N PRO A 72 -1.51 8.96 -11.73
CA PRO A 72 -2.85 9.52 -11.52
C PRO A 72 -3.65 8.83 -10.40
N PHE A 73 -3.13 7.76 -9.80
CA PHE A 73 -3.90 6.81 -9.00
C PHE A 73 -4.30 7.32 -7.61
N GLY A 74 -3.48 8.13 -6.95
CA GLY A 74 -3.83 8.72 -5.65
C GLY A 74 -5.05 9.65 -5.74
N PRO A 75 -5.04 10.65 -6.63
CA PRO A 75 -6.21 11.49 -6.86
C PRO A 75 -7.45 10.69 -7.30
N ALA A 76 -7.28 9.61 -8.07
CA ALA A 76 -8.38 8.72 -8.45
C ALA A 76 -8.99 8.02 -7.23
N ALA A 77 -8.16 7.48 -6.34
CA ALA A 77 -8.60 6.84 -5.11
C ALA A 77 -9.37 7.81 -4.20
N THR A 78 -8.85 9.03 -4.01
CA THR A 78 -9.52 10.08 -3.23
C THR A 78 -10.88 10.45 -3.82
N ARG A 79 -10.97 10.61 -5.15
CA ARG A 79 -12.26 10.87 -5.82
C ARG A 79 -13.24 9.73 -5.62
N ARG A 80 -12.78 8.48 -5.72
CA ARG A 80 -13.66 7.33 -5.55
C ARG A 80 -14.15 7.20 -4.11
N LEU A 81 -13.29 7.43 -3.12
CA LEU A 81 -13.70 7.41 -1.72
C LEU A 81 -14.75 8.49 -1.42
N LYS A 82 -14.60 9.69 -2.00
CA LYS A 82 -15.63 10.75 -1.93
C LYS A 82 -16.99 10.33 -2.53
N GLN A 83 -16.99 9.59 -3.63
CA GLN A 83 -18.22 9.06 -4.23
C GLN A 83 -18.87 7.97 -3.37
N LEU A 84 -18.06 7.10 -2.76
CA LEU A 84 -18.56 6.03 -1.89
C LEU A 84 -19.12 6.59 -0.58
N LEU A 85 -18.49 7.64 -0.05
CA LEU A 85 -18.72 8.26 1.25
C LEU A 85 -18.86 9.79 1.11
N PRO A 86 -19.98 10.28 0.53
CA PRO A 86 -20.24 11.72 0.48
C PRO A 86 -20.38 12.30 1.90
N VAL A 87 -20.21 13.61 2.05
CA VAL A 87 -20.39 14.30 3.33
C VAL A 87 -21.81 14.04 3.87
N GLY A 88 -21.91 13.77 5.17
CA GLY A 88 -23.16 13.40 5.84
C GLY A 88 -23.49 11.90 5.80
N GLN A 89 -22.77 11.11 4.99
CA GLN A 89 -22.98 9.67 4.87
C GLN A 89 -22.81 8.99 6.23
N ALA A 90 -23.82 8.22 6.64
CA ALA A 90 -23.75 7.38 7.83
C ALA A 90 -22.77 6.23 7.60
N VAL A 91 -21.89 6.00 8.58
CA VAL A 91 -20.87 4.94 8.57
C VAL A 91 -20.82 4.21 9.90
N THR A 92 -20.48 2.92 9.83
CA THR A 92 -20.10 2.10 10.98
C THR A 92 -18.61 1.79 10.89
N LEU A 93 -17.89 2.08 11.97
CA LEU A 93 -16.45 1.88 12.09
C LEU A 93 -16.20 0.76 13.08
N LYS A 94 -15.61 -0.34 12.62
CA LYS A 94 -15.09 -1.38 13.53
C LYS A 94 -13.60 -1.11 13.72
N VAL A 95 -13.26 -0.43 14.81
CA VAL A 95 -11.88 -0.02 15.13
C VAL A 95 -11.08 -1.25 15.53
N VAL A 96 -9.91 -1.41 14.91
CA VAL A 96 -9.00 -2.54 15.16
C VAL A 96 -7.70 -2.10 15.80
N ASP A 97 -7.34 -0.83 15.66
CA ASP A 97 -6.11 -0.26 16.21
C ASP A 97 -6.20 1.28 16.25
N THR A 98 -5.24 1.93 16.91
CA THR A 98 -4.98 3.36 16.80
C THR A 98 -3.53 3.55 16.37
N ASP A 99 -3.30 4.23 15.25
CA ASP A 99 -1.94 4.40 14.77
C ASP A 99 -1.14 5.45 15.57
N ARG A 100 0.17 5.51 15.32
CA ARG A 100 1.08 6.45 15.98
C ARG A 100 0.75 7.93 15.80
N TYR A 101 -0.13 8.28 14.86
CA TYR A 101 -0.58 9.65 14.61
C TYR A 101 -1.91 9.96 15.31
N GLY A 102 -2.42 9.02 16.12
CA GLY A 102 -3.70 9.15 16.82
C GLY A 102 -4.92 8.91 15.94
N ARG A 103 -4.76 8.36 14.72
CA ARG A 103 -5.90 8.03 13.87
C ARG A 103 -6.47 6.67 14.27
N SER A 104 -7.78 6.56 14.31
CA SER A 104 -8.44 5.26 14.42
C SER A 104 -8.19 4.46 13.14
N VAL A 105 -7.70 3.24 13.25
CA VAL A 105 -7.57 2.30 12.13
C VAL A 105 -8.78 1.38 12.17
N ALA A 106 -9.61 1.41 11.12
CA ALA A 106 -10.92 0.77 11.17
C ALA A 106 -11.35 0.10 9.87
N LYS A 107 -12.20 -0.91 10.03
CA LYS A 107 -13.01 -1.45 8.95
C LYS A 107 -14.23 -0.55 8.81
N ILE A 108 -14.38 0.08 7.65
CA ILE A 108 -15.38 1.12 7.40
C ILE A 108 -16.54 0.50 6.61
N TYR A 109 -17.75 0.70 7.11
CA TYR A 109 -18.97 0.18 6.50
C TYR A 109 -19.98 1.29 6.20
N LYS A 110 -20.56 1.25 5.00
CA LYS A 110 -21.78 1.99 4.63
C LYS A 110 -22.93 0.99 4.55
N GLY A 111 -23.76 0.91 5.58
CA GLY A 111 -24.69 -0.22 5.72
C GLY A 111 -23.93 -1.55 5.71
N ASN A 112 -24.27 -2.45 4.77
CA ASN A 112 -23.59 -3.74 4.62
C ASN A 112 -22.37 -3.70 3.68
N LEU A 113 -22.10 -2.56 3.03
CA LEU A 113 -20.96 -2.41 2.12
C LEU A 113 -19.68 -2.12 2.90
N SER A 114 -18.69 -3.01 2.79
CA SER A 114 -17.32 -2.74 3.26
C SER A 114 -16.61 -1.81 2.27
N ILE A 115 -16.23 -0.62 2.74
CA ILE A 115 -15.52 0.38 1.92
C ILE A 115 -14.09 -0.09 1.64
N ASN A 116 -13.41 -0.68 2.62
CA ASN A 116 -12.06 -1.24 2.46
C ASN A 116 -12.04 -2.26 1.31
N LEU A 117 -13.02 -3.17 1.29
CA LEU A 117 -13.11 -4.18 0.23
C LEU A 117 -13.46 -3.55 -1.12
N ALA A 118 -14.42 -2.62 -1.17
CA ALA A 118 -14.82 -1.95 -2.40
C ALA A 118 -13.63 -1.23 -3.07
N LEU A 119 -12.82 -0.52 -2.30
CA LEU A 119 -11.62 0.17 -2.81
C LEU A 119 -10.64 -0.82 -3.45
N VAL A 120 -10.41 -1.99 -2.85
CA VAL A 120 -9.52 -3.02 -3.43
C VAL A 120 -10.13 -3.68 -4.66
N GLN A 121 -11.43 -3.99 -4.64
CA GLN A 121 -12.15 -4.59 -5.77
C GLN A 121 -12.10 -3.72 -7.02
N GLU A 122 -12.10 -2.40 -6.85
CA GLU A 122 -12.06 -1.40 -7.91
C GLU A 122 -10.63 -0.94 -8.27
N GLY A 123 -9.61 -1.51 -7.61
CA GLY A 123 -8.21 -1.13 -7.81
C GLY A 123 -7.85 0.26 -7.31
N GLN A 124 -8.62 0.85 -6.39
CA GLN A 124 -8.34 2.16 -5.78
C GLN A 124 -7.45 2.07 -4.53
N ALA A 125 -7.29 0.87 -3.99
CA ALA A 125 -6.34 0.57 -2.92
C ALA A 125 -5.69 -0.81 -3.16
N VAL A 126 -4.53 -1.02 -2.56
CA VAL A 126 -3.83 -2.31 -2.53
C VAL A 126 -3.99 -2.96 -1.16
N VAL A 127 -3.77 -4.27 -1.08
CA VAL A 127 -3.80 -4.98 0.19
C VAL A 127 -2.53 -4.70 0.99
N TYR A 128 -2.69 -4.20 2.21
CA TYR A 128 -1.57 -3.88 3.07
C TYR A 128 -1.14 -5.12 3.87
N ARG A 129 -0.35 -5.98 3.21
CA ARG A 129 -0.01 -7.34 3.69
C ARG A 129 0.46 -7.40 5.14
N GLN A 130 1.31 -6.46 5.58
CA GLN A 130 1.84 -6.44 6.95
C GLN A 130 0.80 -6.18 8.04
N TYR A 131 -0.37 -5.62 7.70
CA TYR A 131 -1.45 -5.34 8.64
C TYR A 131 -2.68 -6.24 8.46
N LEU A 132 -2.62 -7.24 7.57
CA LEU A 132 -3.75 -8.15 7.31
C LEU A 132 -4.21 -8.94 8.55
N ALA A 133 -3.35 -9.15 9.53
CA ALA A 133 -3.70 -9.83 10.78
C ALA A 133 -4.80 -9.08 11.56
N GLY A 134 -4.92 -7.76 11.38
CA GLY A 134 -5.98 -6.94 11.99
C GLY A 134 -7.37 -7.08 11.33
N CYS A 135 -7.49 -7.80 10.20
CA CYS A 135 -8.76 -8.03 9.51
C CYS A 135 -8.95 -9.50 9.11
N PRO A 136 -8.97 -10.44 10.08
CA PRO A 136 -9.10 -11.87 9.77
C PRO A 136 -10.34 -12.17 8.93
N GLU A 137 -11.46 -11.49 9.18
CA GLU A 137 -12.72 -11.73 8.48
C GLU A 137 -12.81 -11.11 7.07
N LEU A 138 -11.91 -10.17 6.74
CA LEU A 138 -11.81 -9.57 5.41
C LEU A 138 -10.64 -10.13 4.60
N ARG A 139 -9.71 -10.85 5.23
CA ARG A 139 -8.42 -11.26 4.64
C ARG A 139 -8.58 -11.91 3.27
N ASP A 140 -9.34 -12.99 3.18
CA ASP A 140 -9.45 -13.77 1.94
C ASP A 140 -10.20 -12.99 0.85
N ARG A 141 -11.21 -12.22 1.25
CA ARG A 141 -11.98 -11.36 0.34
C ARG A 141 -11.10 -10.27 -0.26
N LEU A 142 -10.24 -9.64 0.55
CA LEU A 142 -9.29 -8.62 0.10
C LEU A 142 -8.24 -9.21 -0.85
N LEU A 143 -7.65 -10.35 -0.52
CA LEU A 143 -6.67 -11.02 -1.37
C LEU A 143 -7.26 -11.43 -2.72
N LYS A 144 -8.46 -12.04 -2.72
CA LYS A 144 -9.18 -12.40 -3.94
C LYS A 144 -9.57 -11.17 -4.77
N ALA A 145 -10.03 -10.10 -4.12
CA ALA A 145 -10.36 -8.85 -4.78
C ALA A 145 -9.13 -8.22 -5.46
N GLU A 146 -7.97 -8.18 -4.78
CA GLU A 146 -6.73 -7.64 -5.35
C GLU A 146 -6.27 -8.47 -6.55
N ALA A 147 -6.30 -9.81 -6.44
CA ALA A 147 -5.96 -10.69 -7.55
C ALA A 147 -6.83 -10.43 -8.79
N SER A 148 -8.15 -10.29 -8.58
CA SER A 148 -9.09 -9.96 -9.67
C SER A 148 -8.86 -8.56 -10.26
N ALA A 149 -8.56 -7.56 -9.42
CA ALA A 149 -8.26 -6.20 -9.88
C ALA A 149 -6.95 -6.15 -10.70
N LYS A 150 -5.93 -6.94 -10.33
CA LYS A 150 -4.68 -7.11 -11.07
C LYS A 150 -4.89 -7.71 -12.46
N VAL A 151 -5.58 -8.84 -12.54
CA VAL A 151 -5.85 -9.53 -13.82
C VAL A 151 -6.61 -8.62 -14.78
N ARG A 152 -7.59 -7.87 -14.26
CA ARG A 152 -8.41 -6.93 -15.04
C ARG A 152 -7.76 -5.56 -15.24
N LYS A 153 -6.54 -5.34 -14.74
CA LYS A 153 -5.81 -4.07 -14.79
C LYS A 153 -6.69 -2.87 -14.36
N LEU A 154 -7.38 -3.00 -13.23
CA LEU A 154 -8.26 -1.95 -12.71
C LEU A 154 -7.49 -0.92 -11.89
N GLY A 155 -7.83 0.36 -12.05
CA GLY A 155 -7.33 1.45 -11.22
C GLY A 155 -5.81 1.46 -11.14
N PHE A 156 -5.26 1.42 -9.94
CA PHE A 156 -3.84 1.33 -9.63
C PHE A 156 -3.12 0.19 -10.34
N TRP A 157 -3.79 -0.90 -10.73
CA TRP A 157 -3.17 -2.00 -11.45
C TRP A 157 -3.06 -1.76 -12.97
N ASN A 158 -3.60 -0.65 -13.48
CA ASN A 158 -3.44 -0.25 -14.88
C ASN A 158 -2.11 0.50 -15.11
N GLN A 159 -0.99 -0.11 -14.76
CA GLN A 159 0.34 0.46 -14.98
C GLN A 159 1.40 -0.62 -15.11
N THR A 160 2.48 -0.27 -15.79
CA THR A 160 3.69 -1.10 -15.87
C THR A 160 4.56 -0.83 -14.64
N ASN A 161 5.05 -1.89 -13.99
CA ASN A 161 5.94 -1.82 -12.83
C ASN A 161 5.45 -0.89 -11.70
N PRO A 162 4.25 -1.15 -11.12
CA PRO A 162 3.70 -0.31 -10.06
C PRO A 162 4.62 -0.24 -8.84
N VAL A 163 4.85 0.97 -8.34
CA VAL A 163 5.42 1.16 -6.99
C VAL A 163 4.29 1.23 -5.98
N LEU A 164 4.26 0.25 -5.08
CA LEU A 164 3.22 0.17 -4.05
C LEU A 164 3.25 1.39 -3.12
N PRO A 165 2.13 1.78 -2.48
CA PRO A 165 2.09 3.03 -1.74
C PRO A 165 3.04 3.06 -0.54
N ALA A 166 3.19 1.95 0.17
CA ALA A 166 4.22 1.78 1.20
C ALA A 166 5.66 1.96 0.69
N ASP A 167 5.96 1.51 -0.53
CA ASP A 167 7.27 1.71 -1.16
C ASP A 167 7.49 3.17 -1.58
N PHE A 168 6.46 3.81 -2.13
CA PHE A 168 6.51 5.22 -2.50
C PHE A 168 6.75 6.13 -1.28
N ARG A 169 6.10 5.84 -0.13
CA ARG A 169 6.36 6.55 1.13
C ARG A 169 7.81 6.40 1.62
N ARG A 170 8.51 5.34 1.21
CA ARG A 170 9.95 5.14 1.47
C ARG A 170 10.85 5.77 0.41
N GLY A 171 10.29 6.53 -0.53
CA GLY A 171 11.04 7.24 -1.58
C GLY A 171 11.33 6.42 -2.84
N LYS A 172 10.83 5.18 -2.95
CA LYS A 172 10.94 4.45 -4.23
C LYS A 172 10.09 5.15 -5.28
N ARG A 173 10.60 5.21 -6.52
CA ARG A 173 9.88 5.76 -7.67
C ARG A 173 9.73 4.68 -8.72
N SER A 174 8.57 4.64 -9.38
CA SER A 174 8.38 3.77 -10.54
C SER A 174 9.34 4.22 -11.62
N SER A 175 10.12 3.29 -12.18
CA SER A 175 11.06 3.56 -13.28
C SER A 175 10.34 3.87 -14.62
N SER A 176 9.04 4.13 -14.59
CA SER A 176 8.21 4.32 -15.78
C SER A 176 7.10 5.35 -15.53
N SER A 177 7.47 6.64 -15.44
CA SER A 177 6.64 7.81 -15.80
C SER A 177 7.32 9.14 -15.43
N SER A 178 8.43 9.44 -16.09
CA SER A 178 8.80 10.83 -16.41
C SER A 178 7.89 11.32 -17.55
N ALA A 179 6.65 11.65 -17.21
CA ALA A 179 5.89 12.64 -17.97
C ALA A 179 6.28 14.02 -17.40
N THR A 180 7.31 14.58 -18.02
CA THR A 180 7.73 15.98 -18.14
C THR A 180 6.85 17.06 -17.46
N PRO A 181 7.40 17.92 -16.57
CA PRO A 181 7.15 19.35 -16.65
C PRO A 181 8.05 19.95 -17.75
N ALA A 182 7.47 20.83 -18.57
CA ALA A 182 8.11 21.43 -19.72
C ALA A 182 9.48 22.08 -19.43
N SER A 183 10.31 22.12 -20.48
CA SER A 183 11.57 22.86 -20.66
C SER A 183 12.87 22.14 -20.25
N SER A 184 13.38 21.29 -21.14
CA SER A 184 14.52 21.63 -21.99
C SER A 184 14.76 20.46 -22.95
N SER A 185 15.18 20.82 -24.15
CA SER A 185 15.27 19.99 -25.33
C SER A 185 16.21 18.77 -25.16
N GLN A 186 16.10 17.85 -26.13
CA GLN A 186 17.09 16.87 -26.58
C GLN A 186 16.73 15.40 -26.26
N SER A 187 15.89 14.85 -27.14
CA SER A 187 15.40 13.47 -27.21
C SER A 187 16.50 12.46 -27.58
N ARG A 188 16.51 11.30 -26.93
CA ARG A 188 17.17 10.05 -27.40
C ARG A 188 16.13 8.95 -27.67
N PRO A 189 16.43 7.95 -28.52
CA PRO A 189 15.42 7.39 -29.40
C PRO A 189 15.09 5.90 -29.15
N GLY A 190 13.88 5.48 -29.57
CA GLY A 190 13.33 4.15 -29.39
C GLY A 190 12.77 3.55 -30.68
N ALA A 191 13.35 2.39 -31.04
CA ALA A 191 12.87 1.18 -31.74
C ALA A 191 11.84 1.16 -32.90
N ASP A 192 11.20 2.26 -33.30
CA ASP A 192 10.28 2.27 -34.46
C ASP A 192 10.50 3.52 -35.34
N ARG A 193 11.76 3.89 -35.51
CA ARG A 193 12.16 5.02 -36.33
C ARG A 193 13.05 4.50 -37.45
N ASP A 194 12.77 4.92 -38.68
CA ASP A 194 13.83 4.99 -39.68
C ASP A 194 14.83 6.00 -39.10
N TYR A 195 16.05 5.53 -38.86
CA TYR A 195 17.12 6.42 -38.46
C TYR A 195 17.83 6.81 -39.73
N ASP A 196 17.97 8.10 -39.99
CA ASP A 196 18.90 8.62 -40.98
C ASP A 196 20.03 9.40 -40.28
N CYS A 197 21.03 9.84 -41.04
CA CYS A 197 22.15 10.59 -40.46
C CYS A 197 21.73 11.93 -39.83
N LYS A 198 20.54 12.47 -40.14
CA LYS A 198 20.04 13.73 -39.57
C LYS A 198 19.48 13.54 -38.16
N ASP A 199 19.19 12.31 -37.75
CA ASP A 199 18.74 11.98 -36.40
C ASP A 199 19.88 11.98 -35.36
N PHE A 200 21.14 12.04 -35.81
CA PHE A 200 22.32 12.02 -34.96
C PHE A 200 23.02 13.37 -34.97
N ARG A 201 23.65 13.71 -33.84
CA ARG A 201 24.37 14.96 -33.71
C ARG A 201 25.84 14.84 -34.03
N THR A 202 26.38 13.64 -33.86
CA THR A 202 27.79 13.33 -34.09
C THR A 202 27.92 11.97 -34.75
N GLN A 203 29.02 11.78 -35.47
CA GLN A 203 29.37 10.51 -36.12
C GLN A 203 29.42 9.37 -35.08
N ALA A 204 29.96 9.64 -33.89
CA ALA A 204 30.08 8.65 -32.82
C ALA A 204 28.72 8.15 -32.27
N GLU A 205 27.65 8.95 -32.37
CA GLU A 205 26.30 8.52 -32.00
C GLU A 205 25.70 7.60 -33.06
N ALA A 206 25.82 7.96 -34.34
CA ALA A 206 25.38 7.14 -35.46
C ALA A 206 26.12 5.79 -35.49
N GLN A 207 27.43 5.80 -35.25
CA GLN A 207 28.28 4.61 -35.22
C GLN A 207 27.84 3.59 -34.16
N LYS A 208 27.32 4.04 -33.01
CA LYS A 208 26.81 3.14 -31.96
C LYS A 208 25.55 2.42 -32.39
N VAL A 209 24.70 3.07 -33.19
CA VAL A 209 23.48 2.44 -33.72
C VAL A 209 23.85 1.42 -34.79
N LEU A 210 24.74 1.76 -35.71
CA LEU A 210 25.27 0.83 -36.71
C LEU A 210 25.88 -0.43 -36.07
N LYS A 211 26.73 -0.28 -35.05
CA LYS A 211 27.34 -1.41 -34.32
C LYS A 211 26.33 -2.28 -33.57
N SER A 212 25.19 -1.70 -33.18
CA SER A 212 24.15 -2.42 -32.43
C SER A 212 23.21 -3.25 -33.31
N ARG A 213 23.27 -3.09 -34.65
CA ARG A 213 22.34 -3.72 -35.60
C ARG A 213 23.07 -4.31 -36.81
N PRO A 214 23.25 -5.64 -36.85
CA PRO A 214 23.84 -6.31 -38.00
C PRO A 214 23.03 -6.06 -39.29
N GLY A 215 23.73 -5.80 -40.41
CA GLY A 215 23.13 -5.67 -41.74
C GLY A 215 22.61 -4.28 -42.10
N ASP A 216 23.01 -3.25 -41.35
CA ASP A 216 22.69 -1.83 -41.56
C ASP A 216 21.26 -1.57 -42.10
N PRO A 217 20.21 -1.94 -41.34
CA PRO A 217 18.83 -1.82 -41.79
C PRO A 217 18.38 -0.35 -42.01
N TYR A 218 19.19 0.61 -41.56
CA TYR A 218 18.92 2.04 -41.60
C TYR A 218 19.79 2.79 -42.61
N LYS A 219 20.68 2.09 -43.33
CA LYS A 219 21.57 2.67 -44.35
C LYS A 219 22.45 3.79 -43.79
N LEU A 220 22.90 3.65 -42.55
CA LEU A 220 23.80 4.62 -41.90
C LEU A 220 25.22 4.54 -42.48
N ASP A 221 25.59 3.41 -43.08
CA ASP A 221 26.87 3.12 -43.71
C ASP A 221 26.63 2.83 -45.21
N SER A 222 26.60 3.91 -46.00
CA SER A 222 26.18 3.85 -47.41
C SER A 222 27.23 3.24 -48.33
N ASP A 223 28.51 3.32 -47.98
CA ASP A 223 29.66 2.80 -48.72
C ASP A 223 30.17 1.46 -48.18
N GLY A 224 29.68 1.03 -47.01
CA GLY A 224 29.88 -0.31 -46.47
C GLY A 224 31.27 -0.52 -45.86
N ASP A 225 31.94 0.56 -45.46
CA ASP A 225 33.29 0.53 -44.91
C ASP A 225 33.31 0.29 -43.39
N GLY A 226 32.12 0.21 -42.77
CA GLY A 226 31.91 0.01 -41.34
C GLY A 226 31.75 1.31 -40.55
N GLN A 227 31.75 2.48 -41.21
CA GLN A 227 31.63 3.79 -40.59
C GLN A 227 30.28 4.44 -40.89
N GLY A 228 29.51 4.71 -39.84
CA GLY A 228 28.18 5.30 -39.99
C GLY A 228 28.23 6.82 -40.06
N CYS A 229 27.56 7.43 -41.03
CA CYS A 229 27.30 8.87 -41.13
C CYS A 229 28.56 9.77 -41.01
N GLU A 230 29.58 9.48 -41.82
CA GLU A 230 30.89 10.15 -41.79
C GLU A 230 30.86 11.69 -41.99
N SER A 231 29.76 12.22 -42.53
CA SER A 231 29.57 13.66 -42.71
C SER A 231 29.22 14.43 -41.42
N LEU A 232 28.95 13.71 -40.32
CA LEU A 232 28.64 14.30 -39.02
C LEU A 232 29.93 14.67 -38.24
N PRO A 233 29.86 15.68 -37.34
CA PRO A 233 30.99 16.08 -36.52
C PRO A 233 31.36 15.05 -35.44
#